data_AF-A0A2D4JDQ3-F1
#
_entry.id   AF-A0A2D4JDQ3-F1
#
_cell.length_a   1.000
_cell.length_b   1.000
_cell.length_c   1.000
_cell.angle_alpha   90.00
_cell.angle_beta   90.00
_cell.angle_gamma   90.00
#
_symmetry.space_group_name_H-M   'P 1'
#
loop_
_entity.id
_entity.type
_entity.pdbx_description
1 polymer ?
#
loop_
_entity_poly.entity_id
_entity_poly.type
_entity_poly.pdbx_seq_one_letter_code
_entity_poly.pdbx_strand_id
1 'polypeptide(L)'
;IPVVVYRHLRNGAVIARCSQPEISWWGWRNADDEYLVTSIAKACALNPGQRLAGGTPQSGLSDGNEACDAGFDSSLTACSSVENSATPQKLLILDARSYTAAVANRAKGGGCECEEYYPNCEVVFMGMANIHSIRNSFQYLRAVCSQMPD
;
A
#
# COMPACT_ATOMS: atom_id res chain seq x y z
N ILE A 1 10.49 -3.57 -0.65
CA ILE A 1 9.32 -4.30 -0.09
C ILE A 1 8.30 -3.31 0.51
N PRO A 2 6.99 -3.57 0.36
CA PRO A 2 5.91 -2.84 1.05
C PRO A 2 5.97 -2.98 2.58
N VAL A 3 5.81 -1.86 3.28
CA VAL A 3 5.76 -1.82 4.76
C VAL A 3 4.63 -0.90 5.21
N VAL A 4 3.77 -1.38 6.12
CA VAL A 4 2.69 -0.57 6.72
C VAL A 4 3.27 0.54 7.58
N VAL A 5 2.85 1.78 7.32
CA VAL A 5 3.27 2.98 8.06
C VAL A 5 2.15 3.64 8.84
N TYR A 6 0.89 3.31 8.50
CA TYR A 6 -0.28 3.83 9.19
C TYR A 6 -1.41 2.81 9.11
N ARG A 7 -2.19 2.72 10.19
CA ARG A 7 -3.43 1.96 10.24
C ARG A 7 -4.53 2.82 10.83
N HIS A 8 -5.65 2.92 10.12
CA HIS A 8 -6.82 3.63 10.58
C HIS A 8 -7.62 2.77 11.55
N LEU A 9 -7.80 3.26 12.78
CA LEU A 9 -8.34 2.45 13.88
C LEU A 9 -9.82 2.07 13.72
N ARG A 10 -10.63 2.88 13.03
CA ARG A 10 -12.09 2.67 12.96
C ARG A 10 -12.54 1.78 11.81
N ASN A 11 -11.79 1.73 10.72
CA ASN A 11 -12.15 0.97 9.51
C ASN A 11 -11.08 -0.06 9.11
N GLY A 12 -9.96 -0.14 9.83
CA GLY A 12 -8.91 -1.12 9.59
C GLY A 12 -8.03 -0.86 8.37
N ALA A 13 -8.30 0.18 7.57
CA ALA A 13 -7.52 0.50 6.38
C ALA A 13 -6.07 0.84 6.74
N VAL A 14 -5.13 0.50 5.86
CA VAL A 14 -3.69 0.78 6.07
C VAL A 14 -3.13 1.63 4.95
N ILE A 15 -2.08 2.38 5.27
CA ILE A 15 -1.17 2.97 4.30
C ILE A 15 0.13 2.19 4.41
N ALA A 16 0.58 1.64 3.30
CA ALA A 16 1.90 1.05 3.16
C ALA A 16 2.76 1.92 2.24
N ARG A 17 4.09 1.82 2.39
CA ARG A 17 5.05 2.45 1.48
C ARG A 17 6.08 1.44 1.00
N CYS A 18 6.57 1.65 -0.20
CA CYS A 18 7.63 0.88 -0.85
C CYS A 18 8.42 1.77 -1.82
N SER A 19 9.55 1.25 -2.30
CA SER A 19 10.16 1.70 -3.56
C SER A 19 9.43 1.05 -4.74
N GLN A 20 9.70 1.54 -5.95
CA GLN A 20 9.23 0.91 -7.19
C GLN A 20 9.65 -0.57 -7.28
N PRO A 21 8.88 -1.43 -7.97
CA PRO A 21 9.28 -2.80 -8.26
C PRO A 21 10.40 -2.84 -9.31
N GLU A 22 11.18 -3.92 -9.29
CA GLU A 22 12.28 -4.18 -10.23
C GLU A 22 11.83 -5.17 -11.31
N ILE A 23 11.03 -4.67 -12.25
CA ILE A 23 10.42 -5.49 -13.31
C ILE A 23 11.38 -5.65 -14.49
N SER A 24 12.31 -4.71 -14.65
CA SER A 24 13.22 -4.61 -15.80
C SER A 24 12.49 -4.59 -17.15
N TRP A 25 13.24 -4.64 -18.25
CA TRP A 25 12.69 -4.63 -19.61
C TRP A 25 11.85 -5.88 -19.92
N TRP A 26 12.23 -7.02 -19.35
CA TRP A 26 11.62 -8.32 -19.65
C TRP A 26 10.28 -8.57 -18.96
N GLY A 27 9.84 -7.70 -18.04
CA GLY A 27 8.59 -7.94 -17.33
C GLY A 27 8.73 -8.98 -16.22
N TRP A 28 9.88 -9.06 -15.56
CA TRP A 28 10.10 -10.03 -14.48
C TRP A 28 9.06 -9.83 -13.37
N ARG A 29 8.54 -10.96 -12.89
CA ARG A 29 7.53 -11.01 -11.83
C ARG A 29 8.13 -11.63 -10.58
N ASN A 30 7.59 -11.23 -9.44
CA ASN A 30 7.98 -11.78 -8.16
C ASN A 30 6.73 -12.27 -7.42
N ALA A 31 6.60 -13.60 -7.31
CA ALA A 31 5.44 -14.22 -6.66
C ALA A 31 5.34 -13.86 -5.16
N ASP A 32 6.47 -13.67 -4.47
CA ASP A 32 6.49 -13.28 -3.07
C ASP A 32 5.98 -11.85 -2.89
N ASP A 33 6.31 -10.95 -3.83
CA ASP A 33 5.83 -9.57 -3.83
C ASP A 33 4.32 -9.51 -4.12
N GLU A 34 3.84 -10.26 -5.12
CA GLU A 34 2.41 -10.40 -5.43
C GLU A 34 1.62 -10.96 -4.23
N TYR A 35 2.19 -11.97 -3.54
CA TYR A 35 1.60 -12.54 -2.33
C TYR A 35 1.59 -11.55 -1.16
N LEU A 36 2.67 -10.79 -0.96
CA LEU A 36 2.77 -9.79 0.11
C LEU A 36 1.73 -8.68 -0.08
N VAL A 37 1.62 -8.13 -1.28
CA VAL A 37 0.62 -7.10 -1.63
C VAL A 37 -0.80 -7.61 -1.37
N THR A 38 -1.10 -8.83 -1.81
CA THR A 38 -2.40 -9.48 -1.57
C THR A 38 -2.66 -9.72 -0.07
N SER A 39 -1.63 -10.10 0.68
CA SER A 39 -1.72 -10.38 2.12
C SER A 39 -2.03 -9.13 2.93
N ILE A 40 -1.48 -7.97 2.54
CA ILE A 40 -1.82 -6.68 3.16
C ILE A 40 -3.32 -6.39 2.99
N ALA A 41 -3.86 -6.55 1.78
CA ALA A 41 -5.28 -6.31 1.50
C ALA A 41 -6.18 -7.28 2.30
N LYS A 42 -5.85 -8.57 2.32
CA LYS A 42 -6.56 -9.59 3.10
C LYS A 42 -6.54 -9.27 4.60
N ALA A 43 -5.40 -8.90 5.15
CA ALA A 43 -5.27 -8.56 6.57
C ALA A 43 -6.18 -7.38 6.99
N CYS A 44 -6.36 -6.40 6.10
CA CYS A 44 -7.28 -5.28 6.32
C CYS A 44 -8.74 -5.75 6.37
N ALA A 45 -9.14 -6.62 5.43
CA ALA A 45 -10.49 -7.16 5.38
C ALA A 45 -10.83 -8.02 6.61
N LEU A 46 -9.86 -8.78 7.12
CA LEU A 46 -10.02 -9.63 8.31
C LEU A 46 -10.06 -8.84 9.63
N ASN A 47 -9.54 -7.60 9.64
CA ASN A 47 -9.47 -6.77 10.84
C ASN A 47 -10.06 -5.37 10.59
N PRO A 48 -11.40 -5.24 10.45
CA PRO A 48 -12.08 -4.01 9.99
C PRO A 48 -12.06 -2.81 10.96
N GLY A 49 -11.14 -2.78 11.93
CA GLY A 49 -11.02 -1.73 12.94
C GLY A 49 -12.09 -1.83 14.04
N GLN A 50 -11.84 -1.18 15.18
CA GLN A 50 -12.83 -1.11 16.25
C GLN A 50 -13.89 -0.09 15.84
N ARG A 51 -15.06 -0.58 15.43
CA ARG A 51 -16.27 0.25 15.44
C ARG A 51 -16.51 0.60 16.90
N LEU A 52 -16.53 1.88 17.25
CA LEU A 52 -16.95 2.35 18.57
C LEU A 52 -18.41 1.93 18.76
N ALA A 53 -18.62 0.73 19.30
CA ALA A 53 -19.89 0.31 19.83
C ALA A 53 -20.05 1.05 21.16
N GLY A 54 -21.02 1.96 21.23
CA GLY A 54 -21.53 2.41 22.52
C GLY A 54 -22.10 1.20 23.28
N GLY A 55 -21.52 0.90 24.45
CA GLY A 55 -22.13 0.18 25.57
C GLY A 55 -22.40 -1.33 25.43
N THR A 56 -21.50 -2.17 25.95
CA THR A 56 -21.69 -3.03 27.15
C THR A 56 -20.52 -4.01 27.31
N PRO A 57 -19.96 -4.23 28.51
CA PRO A 57 -18.95 -5.25 28.73
C PRO A 57 -19.64 -6.56 29.12
N GLN A 58 -19.40 -7.65 28.39
CA GLN A 58 -19.59 -8.99 28.95
C GLN A 58 -18.30 -9.81 28.85
N SER A 59 -17.78 -10.03 30.05
CA SER A 59 -16.76 -10.94 30.51
C SER A 59 -16.76 -12.33 29.84
N GLY A 60 -15.54 -12.86 29.64
CA GLY A 60 -15.29 -14.29 29.44
C GLY A 60 -13.79 -14.57 29.48
N LEU A 61 -13.24 -14.84 30.67
CA LEU A 61 -11.93 -15.47 30.85
C LEU A 61 -11.98 -16.92 30.38
N SER A 62 -10.90 -17.43 29.77
CA SER A 62 -10.45 -18.82 29.94
C SER A 62 -8.99 -19.00 29.51
N ASP A 63 -8.29 -19.80 30.32
CA ASP A 63 -6.85 -20.05 30.44
C ASP A 63 -6.14 -20.72 29.26
N GLY A 64 -4.84 -20.39 29.14
CA GLY A 64 -3.71 -21.33 29.15
C GLY A 64 -3.57 -22.38 28.04
N ASN A 65 -2.55 -22.23 27.18
CA ASN A 65 -1.64 -23.32 26.81
C ASN A 65 -0.31 -22.79 26.23
N GLU A 66 0.81 -23.26 26.77
CA GLU A 66 2.17 -23.06 26.22
C GLU A 66 2.41 -23.99 25.02
N ALA A 67 3.04 -23.48 23.96
CA ALA A 67 4.10 -24.18 23.19
C ALA A 67 4.60 -23.26 22.05
N CYS A 68 5.92 -23.17 21.93
CA CYS A 68 6.64 -22.58 20.82
C CYS A 68 6.48 -23.44 19.55
N ASP A 69 6.02 -22.84 18.44
CA ASP A 69 6.33 -23.35 17.09
C ASP A 69 6.26 -22.23 16.06
N ALA A 70 7.24 -22.20 15.16
CA ALA A 70 7.39 -21.20 14.13
C ALA A 70 6.44 -21.53 12.96
N GLY A 71 5.29 -20.86 12.89
CA GLY A 71 4.35 -20.99 11.77
C GLY A 71 3.57 -19.70 11.55
N PHE A 72 4.00 -18.87 10.61
CA PHE A 72 3.32 -17.62 10.22
C PHE A 72 2.06 -17.86 9.33
N ASP A 73 1.65 -19.10 9.08
CA ASP A 73 0.64 -19.37 8.05
C ASP A 73 -0.38 -20.46 8.40
N SER A 74 -1.35 -20.13 9.27
CA SER A 74 -2.58 -20.96 9.40
C SER A 74 -3.83 -20.20 9.85
N SER A 75 -3.73 -18.92 10.22
CA SER A 75 -4.92 -18.12 10.57
C SER A 75 -5.62 -17.50 9.35
N LEU A 76 -4.99 -17.48 8.17
CA LEU A 76 -5.55 -16.88 6.96
C LEU A 76 -6.43 -17.85 6.15
N THR A 77 -6.37 -19.15 6.45
CA THR A 77 -7.12 -20.21 5.76
C THR A 77 -8.40 -20.63 6.47
N ALA A 78 -8.67 -20.12 7.68
CA ALA A 78 -9.77 -20.57 8.55
C ALA A 78 -11.01 -19.66 8.60
N CYS A 79 -11.15 -18.67 7.70
CA CYS A 79 -12.30 -17.74 7.72
C CYS A 79 -13.00 -17.62 6.36
N SER A 80 -13.50 -18.75 5.88
CA SER A 80 -14.59 -18.82 4.90
C SER A 80 -15.93 -18.49 5.57
N SER A 81 -16.12 -17.25 6.02
CA SER A 81 -17.47 -16.69 6.25
C SER A 81 -17.42 -15.16 6.39
N VAL A 82 -17.26 -14.46 5.27
CA VAL A 82 -17.72 -13.06 5.16
C VAL A 82 -18.36 -12.86 3.79
N GLU A 83 -19.37 -13.66 3.46
CA GLU A 83 -20.34 -13.28 2.42
C GLU A 83 -21.29 -12.24 3.00
N ASN A 84 -20.83 -10.99 3.24
CA ASN A 84 -21.75 -9.86 3.36
C ASN A 84 -21.10 -8.46 3.22
N SER A 85 -20.36 -8.25 2.13
CA SER A 85 -20.22 -6.89 1.57
C SER A 85 -20.06 -7.01 0.05
N ALA A 86 -21.09 -6.63 -0.70
CA ALA A 86 -21.25 -6.85 -2.14
C ALA A 86 -20.29 -6.07 -3.06
N THR A 87 -19.14 -5.59 -2.55
CA THR A 87 -18.11 -4.92 -3.36
C THR A 87 -16.75 -5.51 -3.01
N PRO A 88 -16.02 -6.12 -3.98
CA PRO A 88 -14.63 -6.49 -3.79
C PRO A 88 -13.82 -5.26 -3.37
N GLN A 89 -13.15 -5.32 -2.22
CA GLN A 89 -12.26 -4.23 -1.81
C GLN A 89 -10.98 -4.32 -2.65
N LYS A 90 -10.81 -3.37 -3.58
CA LYS A 90 -9.59 -3.24 -4.36
C LYS A 90 -8.48 -2.58 -3.52
N LEU A 91 -7.25 -3.06 -3.67
CA LEU A 91 -6.08 -2.37 -3.15
C LEU A 91 -5.70 -1.22 -4.09
N LEU A 92 -5.49 -0.04 -3.54
CA LEU A 92 -5.09 1.12 -4.31
C LEU A 92 -3.57 1.31 -4.23
N ILE A 93 -2.89 1.21 -5.38
CA ILE A 93 -1.46 1.47 -5.54
C ILE A 93 -1.29 2.87 -6.10
N LEU A 94 -0.69 3.75 -5.30
CA LEU A 94 -0.47 5.14 -5.67
C LEU A 94 0.99 5.36 -6.05
N ASP A 95 1.26 5.46 -7.35
CA ASP A 95 2.57 5.88 -7.83
C ASP A 95 2.63 7.41 -7.83
N ALA A 96 3.53 7.97 -7.02
CA ALA A 96 3.71 9.41 -6.94
C ALA A 96 4.13 10.03 -8.28
N ARG A 97 4.76 9.26 -9.17
CA ARG A 97 5.29 9.74 -10.45
C ARG A 97 4.18 9.99 -11.47
N SER A 98 4.53 10.68 -12.56
CA SER A 98 3.74 10.59 -13.78
C SER A 98 3.90 9.21 -14.42
N TYR A 99 2.87 8.78 -15.16
CA TYR A 99 2.94 7.57 -15.99
C TYR A 99 4.19 7.54 -16.88
N THR A 100 4.50 8.67 -17.53
CA THR A 100 5.69 8.81 -18.39
C THR A 100 7.00 8.58 -17.64
N ALA A 101 7.11 9.09 -16.41
CA ALA A 101 8.28 8.89 -15.58
C ALA A 101 8.39 7.44 -15.06
N ALA A 102 7.27 6.78 -14.78
CA ALA A 102 7.24 5.36 -14.42
C ALA A 102 7.73 4.48 -15.58
N VAL A 103 7.24 4.72 -16.80
CA VAL A 103 7.71 4.05 -18.03
C VAL A 103 9.20 4.29 -18.27
N ALA A 104 9.69 5.52 -18.09
CA ALA A 104 11.12 5.81 -18.22
C ALA A 104 11.99 5.08 -17.18
N ASN A 105 11.48 4.86 -15.97
CA ASN A 105 12.16 4.07 -14.95
C ASN A 105 12.13 2.57 -15.26
N ARG A 106 11.06 2.08 -15.88
CA ARG A 106 11.00 0.69 -16.39
C ARG A 106 12.13 0.39 -17.36
N ALA A 107 12.41 1.31 -18.28
CA ALA A 107 13.54 1.19 -19.22
C ALA A 107 14.91 1.14 -18.52
N LYS A 108 15.00 1.54 -17.26
CA LYS A 108 16.23 1.55 -16.44
C LYS A 108 16.32 0.40 -15.43
N GLY A 109 15.46 -0.62 -15.55
CA GLY A 109 15.44 -1.75 -14.60
C GLY A 109 14.35 -1.66 -13.53
N GLY A 110 13.73 -0.50 -13.34
CA GLY A 110 12.62 -0.31 -12.41
C GLY A 110 11.28 -0.74 -13.00
N GLY A 111 10.21 -0.08 -12.58
CA GLY A 111 8.88 -0.33 -13.11
C GLY A 111 7.78 0.34 -12.31
N CYS A 112 6.56 -0.06 -12.61
CA CYS A 112 5.35 0.14 -11.83
C CYS A 112 4.52 -1.14 -11.94
N GLU A 113 3.68 -1.39 -10.96
CA GLU A 113 2.76 -2.50 -10.91
C GLU A 113 1.80 -2.48 -12.12
N CYS A 114 1.33 -3.65 -12.54
CA CYS A 114 0.47 -3.85 -13.70
C CYS A 114 -0.79 -4.59 -13.25
N GLU A 115 -1.98 -4.12 -13.62
CA GLU A 115 -3.25 -4.71 -13.17
C GLU A 115 -3.40 -6.19 -13.57
N GLU A 116 -2.77 -6.61 -14.67
CA GLU A 116 -2.76 -8.00 -15.12
C GLU A 116 -1.99 -8.94 -14.17
N TYR A 117 -1.03 -8.42 -13.40
CA TYR A 117 -0.21 -9.22 -12.46
C TYR A 117 -0.65 -9.07 -11.01
N TYR A 118 -1.34 -7.97 -10.69
CA TYR A 118 -1.86 -7.68 -9.36
C TYR A 118 -3.39 -7.66 -9.39
N PRO A 119 -4.05 -8.83 -9.43
CA PRO A 119 -5.50 -8.90 -9.48
C PRO A 119 -6.10 -8.23 -8.25
N ASN A 120 -7.18 -7.47 -8.43
CA ASN A 120 -7.82 -6.65 -7.39
C ASN A 120 -6.97 -5.47 -6.90
N CYS A 121 -5.96 -5.04 -7.66
CA CYS A 121 -5.30 -3.76 -7.45
C CYS A 121 -5.73 -2.75 -8.51
N GLU A 122 -5.69 -1.47 -8.16
CA GLU A 122 -5.85 -0.34 -9.07
C GLU A 122 -4.62 0.55 -8.93
N VAL A 123 -4.01 0.91 -10.06
CA VAL A 123 -2.79 1.72 -10.09
C VAL A 123 -3.14 3.14 -10.53
N VAL A 124 -2.81 4.14 -9.70
CA VAL A 124 -3.06 5.56 -10.00
C VAL A 124 -1.75 6.35 -9.96
N PHE A 125 -1.49 7.11 -11.03
CA PHE A 125 -0.32 7.98 -11.16
C PHE A 125 -0.65 9.40 -10.73
N MET A 126 0.09 9.93 -9.76
CA MET A 126 -0.17 11.25 -9.16
C MET A 126 0.47 12.41 -9.92
N GLY A 127 1.42 12.13 -10.83
CA GLY A 127 2.03 13.18 -11.64
C GLY A 127 2.90 14.17 -10.85
N MET A 128 3.42 13.78 -9.69
CA MET A 128 4.30 14.64 -8.89
C MET A 128 5.62 14.89 -9.61
N ALA A 129 6.08 16.13 -9.52
CA ALA A 129 7.36 16.53 -10.09
C ALA A 129 8.53 15.88 -9.34
N ASN A 130 9.59 15.52 -10.06
CA ASN A 130 10.78 14.94 -9.45
C ASN A 130 11.60 15.99 -8.66
N ILE A 131 12.59 15.52 -7.89
CA ILE A 131 13.42 16.39 -7.04
C ILE A 131 14.15 17.48 -7.82
N HIS A 132 14.50 17.26 -9.09
CA HIS A 132 15.19 18.26 -9.91
C HIS A 132 14.23 19.38 -10.30
N SER A 133 13.00 19.04 -10.68
CA SER A 133 11.93 20.00 -10.96
C SER A 133 11.58 20.85 -9.73
N ILE A 134 11.45 20.22 -8.55
CA ILE A 134 11.16 20.93 -7.29
C ILE A 134 12.31 21.86 -6.91
N ARG A 135 13.56 21.41 -7.04
CA ARG A 135 14.75 22.26 -6.80
C ARG A 135 14.77 23.47 -7.73
N ASN A 136 14.51 23.30 -9.02
CA ASN A 136 14.47 24.41 -9.97
C ASN A 136 13.31 25.37 -9.64
N SER A 137 12.12 24.85 -9.30
CA SER A 137 10.98 25.65 -8.86
C SER A 137 11.33 26.52 -7.64
N PHE A 138 12.02 25.96 -6.66
CA PHE A 138 12.48 26.71 -5.50
C PHE A 138 13.51 27.80 -5.86
N GLN A 139 14.43 27.51 -6.80
CA GLN A 139 15.39 28.51 -7.29
C GLN A 139 14.70 29.68 -7.99
N TYR A 140 13.71 29.41 -8.84
CA TYR A 140 12.92 30.46 -9.48
C TYR A 140 12.16 31.31 -8.47
N LEU A 141 11.51 30.67 -7.49
CA LEU A 141 10.84 31.39 -6.41
C LEU A 141 11.79 32.34 -5.69
N ARG A 142 12.98 31.84 -5.32
CA ARG A 142 14.00 32.66 -4.64
C ARG A 142 14.45 33.85 -5.47
N ALA A 143 14.63 33.66 -6.79
CA ALA A 143 15.04 34.71 -7.70
C ALA A 143 13.99 35.82 -7.83
N VAL A 144 12.69 35.47 -7.88
CA VAL A 144 11.59 36.44 -7.90
C VAL A 144 11.52 37.22 -6.59
N CYS A 145 11.61 36.53 -5.45
CA CYS A 145 11.55 37.18 -4.14
C CYS A 145 12.77 38.05 -3.83
N SER A 146 13.91 37.86 -4.51
CA SER A 146 15.13 38.65 -4.32
C SER A 146 15.25 39.88 -5.22
N GLN A 147 14.34 40.05 -6.18
CA GLN A 147 14.32 41.26 -7.01
C GLN A 147 13.80 42.43 -6.15
N MET A 148 14.54 43.55 -6.13
CA MET A 148 14.00 44.77 -5.55
C MET A 148 12.76 45.17 -6.34
N PRO A 149 11.67 45.58 -5.68
CA PRO A 149 10.54 46.16 -6.40
C PRO A 149 11.01 47.42 -7.12
N ASP A 150 10.64 47.54 -8.40
CA ASP A 150 10.80 48.77 -9.19
C ASP A 150 10.09 49.97 -8.53
#